data_AF-A0A533Y0D7-F1
#
_entry.id   AF-A0A533Y0D7-F1
#
_cell.length_a   1.000
_cell.length_b   1.000
_cell.length_c   1.000
_cell.angle_alpha   90.00
_cell.angle_beta   90.00
_cell.angle_gamma   90.00
#
_symmetry.space_group_name_H-M   'P 1'
#
loop_
_entity.id
_entity.type
_entity.pdbx_description
1 polymer ?
#
loop_
_entity_poly.entity_id
_entity_poly.type
_entity_poly.pdbx_seq_one_letter_code
_entity_poly.pdbx_strand_id
1 'polypeptide(L)'
;MVFDLLPRENPANVIGQLFQAKGEGGADEKLLHEEAAYLTTAQESGFLVFPRPKGGWTPGEYKVKIHLGEKVTDASQIGTIRFNIVP
;
A
#
# COMPACT_ATOMS: atom_id res chain seq x y z
N MET A 1 -7.39 -6.17 7.50
CA MET A 1 -6.05 -6.49 8.07
C MET A 1 -5.76 -5.43 9.11
N VAL A 2 -5.41 -5.82 10.33
CA VAL A 2 -5.13 -4.89 11.44
C VAL A 2 -3.64 -4.97 11.73
N PHE A 3 -2.97 -3.83 11.81
CA PHE A 3 -1.60 -3.70 12.29
C PHE A 3 -1.55 -2.60 13.35
N ASP A 4 -0.74 -2.80 14.38
CA ASP A 4 -0.52 -1.81 15.43
C ASP A 4 0.75 -1.01 15.13
N LEU A 5 0.61 0.32 15.11
CA LEU A 5 1.72 1.25 15.04
C LEU A 5 2.05 1.75 16.45
N LEU A 6 3.35 1.86 16.77
CA LEU A 6 3.78 2.50 18.01
C LEU A 6 3.29 3.95 18.07
N PRO A 7 2.91 4.48 19.24
CA PRO A 7 2.48 5.87 19.39
C PRO A 7 3.56 6.82 18.84
N ARG A 8 3.16 7.70 17.91
CA ARG A 8 3.99 8.78 17.38
C ARG A 8 3.45 10.13 17.83
N GLU A 9 4.34 11.06 18.14
CA GLU A 9 3.97 12.44 18.48
C GLU A 9 3.71 13.33 17.25
N ASN A 10 4.06 12.86 16.04
CA ASN A 10 3.98 13.65 14.81
C ASN A 10 2.96 13.09 13.81
N PRO A 11 2.25 13.98 13.08
CA PRO A 11 1.38 13.58 11.98
C PRO A 11 2.18 12.78 10.94
N ALA A 12 1.53 11.80 10.34
CA ALA A 12 2.17 10.93 9.35
C ALA A 12 1.26 10.69 8.15
N ASN A 13 1.85 10.75 6.97
CA ASN A 13 1.25 10.23 5.77
C ASN A 13 1.48 8.72 5.72
N VAL A 14 0.40 7.95 5.66
CA VAL A 14 0.42 6.54 5.31
C VAL A 14 0.19 6.47 3.81
N ILE A 15 1.21 6.05 3.06
CA ILE A 15 1.15 5.97 1.60
C ILE A 15 1.12 4.50 1.19
N GLY A 16 0.14 4.13 0.38
CA GLY A 16 -0.01 2.79 -0.19
C GLY A 16 0.25 2.79 -1.67
N GLN A 17 1.23 2.00 -2.11
CA GLN A 17 1.48 1.76 -3.54
C GLN A 17 1.04 0.36 -3.92
N LEU A 18 0.07 0.26 -4.82
CA LEU A 18 -0.45 -1.00 -5.34
C LEU A 18 0.27 -1.39 -6.63
N PHE A 19 0.83 -2.60 -6.64
CA PHE A 19 1.51 -3.19 -7.78
C PHE A 19 0.81 -4.47 -8.23
N GLN A 20 0.80 -4.69 -9.55
CA GLN A 20 0.59 -6.03 -10.11
C GLN A 20 1.96 -6.72 -10.24
N ALA A 21 2.09 -7.88 -9.62
CA ALA A 21 3.28 -8.71 -9.73
C ALA A 21 3.20 -9.57 -11.00
N LYS A 22 4.25 -9.57 -11.81
CA LYS A 22 4.44 -10.57 -12.88
C LYS A 22 5.30 -11.71 -12.35
N GLY A 23 4.68 -12.77 -11.84
CA GLY A 23 5.32 -14.06 -11.52
C GLY A 23 6.49 -14.00 -10.52
N GLU A 24 6.98 -15.17 -10.12
CA GLU A 24 8.11 -15.29 -9.19
C GLU A 24 9.38 -14.65 -9.79
N GLY A 25 9.86 -13.56 -9.16
CA GLY A 25 11.17 -12.99 -9.47
C GLY A 25 11.20 -11.69 -10.30
N GLY A 26 10.30 -10.75 -10.02
CA GLY A 26 10.69 -9.37 -9.67
C GLY A 26 11.60 -8.55 -10.61
N ALA A 27 11.24 -8.36 -11.87
CA ALA A 27 11.86 -7.28 -12.67
C ALA A 27 10.87 -6.23 -13.19
N ASP A 28 9.57 -6.56 -13.28
CA ASP A 28 8.61 -5.76 -14.04
C ASP A 28 7.30 -5.63 -13.27
N GLU A 29 7.39 -5.00 -12.10
CA GLU A 29 6.25 -4.68 -11.24
C GLU A 29 5.57 -3.43 -11.76
N LYS A 30 4.30 -3.55 -12.16
CA LYS A 30 3.55 -2.40 -12.65
C LYS A 30 2.85 -1.70 -11.49
N LEU A 31 3.27 -0.47 -11.18
CA LEU A 31 2.51 0.41 -10.28
C LEU A 31 1.14 0.69 -10.93
N LEU A 32 0.08 0.32 -10.24
CA LEU A 32 -1.29 0.52 -10.70
C LEU A 32 -1.94 1.73 -10.06
N HIS A 33 -1.63 1.99 -8.78
CA HIS A 33 -2.25 3.06 -8.02
C HIS A 33 -1.38 3.44 -6.83
N GLU A 34 -1.43 4.71 -6.45
CA GLU A 34 -0.89 5.24 -5.21
C GLU A 34 -1.99 6.00 -4.49
N GLU A 35 -2.14 5.74 -3.19
CA GLU A 35 -3.12 6.38 -2.33
C GLU A 35 -2.42 6.84 -1.04
N ALA A 36 -2.87 7.95 -0.46
CA ALA A 36 -2.27 8.48 0.76
C ALA A 36 -3.36 8.90 1.75
N ALA A 37 -3.26 8.39 2.98
CA ALA A 37 -4.06 8.83 4.10
C ALA A 37 -3.18 9.69 5.02
N TYR A 38 -3.64 10.91 5.30
CA TYR A 38 -3.03 11.78 6.29
C TYR A 38 -3.64 11.48 7.66
N LEU A 39 -2.79 11.09 8.62
CA LEU A 39 -3.17 10.89 10.02
C LEU A 39 -2.55 12.01 10.85
N THR A 40 -3.40 12.81 11.50
CA THR A 40 -2.99 13.98 12.27
C THR A 40 -2.43 13.57 13.64
N THR A 41 -2.98 12.51 14.22
CA THR A 41 -2.60 11.98 15.54
C THR A 41 -2.40 10.47 15.49
N ALA A 42 -1.65 9.93 16.44
CA ALA A 42 -1.43 8.48 16.53
C ALA A 42 -2.68 7.67 16.92
N GLN A 43 -3.75 8.31 17.40
CA GLN A 43 -5.03 7.65 17.66
C GLN A 43 -5.95 7.63 16.44
N GLU A 44 -5.61 8.34 15.37
CA GLU A 44 -6.39 8.30 14.14
C GLU A 44 -6.11 7.02 13.34
N SER A 45 -7.19 6.39 12.89
CA SER A 45 -7.15 5.29 11.94
C SER A 45 -7.74 5.76 10.62
N GLY A 46 -7.19 5.26 9.51
CA GLY A 46 -7.69 5.54 8.17
C GLY A 46 -7.70 4.29 7.29
N PHE A 47 -8.18 4.47 6.06
CA PHE A 47 -8.18 3.43 5.04
C PHE A 47 -7.39 3.90 3.83
N LEU A 48 -6.58 2.99 3.27
CA LEU A 48 -6.11 3.11 1.90
C LEU A 48 -7.13 2.42 1.00
N VAL A 49 -7.74 3.17 0.08
CA VAL A 49 -8.79 2.65 -0.79
C VAL A 49 -8.24 2.54 -2.20
N PHE A 50 -8.13 1.31 -2.71
CA PHE A 50 -7.72 1.05 -4.08
C PHE A 50 -8.97 0.76 -4.93
N PRO A 51 -9.44 1.72 -5.75
CA PRO A 51 -10.66 1.53 -6.51
C PRO A 51 -10.50 0.41 -7.54
N ARG A 52 -11.57 -0.35 -7.77
CA ARG A 52 -11.60 -1.37 -8.81
C ARG A 52 -11.34 -0.72 -10.18
N PRO A 53 -10.34 -1.17 -10.96
CA PRO A 53 -10.08 -0.64 -12.29
C PRO A 53 -11.28 -0.78 -13.23
N LYS A 54 -11.40 0.12 -14.22
CA LYS A 54 -12.36 -0.05 -15.33
C LYS A 54 -12.02 -1.33 -16.09
N GLY A 55 -12.93 -2.31 -16.08
CA GLY A 55 -12.69 -3.66 -16.62
C GLY A 55 -12.41 -4.73 -15.55
N GLY A 56 -12.31 -4.34 -14.28
CA GLY A 56 -12.10 -5.25 -13.16
C GLY A 56 -10.63 -5.56 -12.89
N TRP A 57 -10.40 -6.39 -11.88
CA TRP A 57 -9.08 -6.90 -11.55
C TRP A 57 -8.74 -8.05 -12.48
N THR A 58 -7.54 -8.02 -13.07
CA THR A 58 -7.01 -9.18 -13.79
C THR A 58 -6.63 -10.25 -12.76
N PRO A 59 -6.96 -11.54 -12.97
CA PRO A 59 -6.46 -12.60 -12.11
C PRO A 59 -4.92 -12.59 -12.05
N GLY A 60 -4.36 -12.85 -10.88
CA GLY A 60 -2.91 -12.85 -10.65
C GLY A 60 -2.50 -12.21 -9.34
N GLU A 61 -1.20 -12.16 -9.12
CA GLU A 61 -0.61 -11.69 -7.88
C GLU A 61 -0.51 -10.16 -7.82
N TYR A 62 -0.81 -9.63 -6.66
CA TYR A 62 -0.74 -8.21 -6.35
C TYR A 62 -0.03 -8.00 -5.03
N LYS A 63 0.53 -6.81 -4.87
CA LYS A 63 1.08 -6.40 -3.59
C LYS A 63 0.85 -4.92 -3.33
N VAL A 64 0.66 -4.58 -2.07
CA VAL A 64 0.64 -3.21 -1.58
C VAL A 64 1.90 -2.99 -0.76
N LYS A 65 2.75 -2.06 -1.17
CA LYS A 65 3.82 -1.53 -0.31
C LYS A 65 3.24 -0.40 0.54
N ILE A 66 3.49 -0.46 1.84
CA ILE A 66 3.04 0.56 2.79
C ILE A 66 4.25 1.38 3.20
N HIS A 67 4.13 2.69 3.05
CA HIS A 67 5.15 3.67 3.39
C HIS A 67 4.64 4.62 4.46
N LEU A 68 5.54 5.07 5.32
CA LEU A 68 5.25 6.04 6.37
C LEU A 68 6.17 7.25 6.23
N GLY A 69 5.58 8.42 6.02
CA GLY A 69 6.31 9.68 5.78
C GLY A 69 5.73 10.43 4.58
N GLU A 70 6.25 11.62 4.31
CA GLU A 70 5.68 12.52 3.30
C GLU A 70 5.86 12.05 1.85
N LYS A 71 6.85 11.18 1.60
CA LYS A 71 7.21 10.71 0.26
C LYS A 71 7.66 9.26 0.29
N VAL A 72 7.45 8.57 -0.82
CA VAL A 72 7.96 7.22 -1.04
C VAL A 72 9.48 7.27 -1.20
N THR A 73 10.16 6.57 -0.31
CA THR A 73 11.62 6.35 -0.28
C THR A 73 11.91 4.93 0.19
N ASP A 74 13.12 4.43 -0.06
CA ASP A 74 13.52 3.09 0.39
C ASP A 74 13.40 2.93 1.92
N ALA A 75 13.74 3.97 2.68
CA ALA A 75 13.65 3.98 4.14
C ALA A 75 12.22 4.13 4.69
N SER A 76 11.29 4.64 3.88
CA SER A 76 9.90 4.86 4.32
C SER A 76 9.06 3.58 4.33
N GLN A 77 9.51 2.50 3.68
CA GLN A 77 8.72 1.28 3.57
C GLN A 77 8.64 0.56 4.92
N ILE A 78 7.44 0.48 5.48
CA ILE A 78 7.19 -0.19 6.76
C ILE A 78 6.62 -1.60 6.60
N GLY A 79 6.12 -1.94 5.41
CA GLY A 79 5.54 -3.26 5.17
C GLY A 79 5.17 -3.54 3.72
N THR A 80 4.86 -4.81 3.46
CA THR A 80 4.33 -5.26 2.17
C THR A 80 3.23 -6.29 2.41
N ILE A 81 2.05 -6.03 1.86
CA ILE A 81 0.93 -6.98 1.82
C ILE A 81 0.95 -7.64 0.44
N ARG A 82 0.78 -8.96 0.37
CA ARG A 82 0.61 -9.69 -0.88
C ARG A 82 -0.78 -10.33 -0.90
N PHE A 83 -1.43 -10.31 -2.05
CA PHE A 83 -2.72 -10.96 -2.25
C PHE A 83 -2.85 -11.45 -3.69
N ASN A 84 -3.74 -12.40 -3.93
CA ASN A 84 -3.99 -12.98 -5.25
C ASN A 84 -5.44 -12.72 -5.65
N ILE A 85 -5.67 -12.30 -6.90
CA ILE A 85 -7.01 -12.25 -7.48
C ILE A 85 -7.23 -13.55 -8.23
N VAL A 86 -8.25 -14.30 -7.81
CA VAL A 86 -8.68 -15.55 -8.47
C VAL A 86 -9.87 -15.26 -9.42
N PRO A 87 -10.07 -16.09 -10.46
CA PRO A 87 -11.23 -16.00 -11.35
C PRO A 87 -12.58 -16.09 -10.64
#